data_AF-A0A2K8Z0P4-F1
#
_entry.id   AF-A0A2K8Z0P4-F1
#
_cell.length_a   1.000
_cell.length_b   1.000
_cell.length_c   1.000
_cell.angle_alpha   90.00
_cell.angle_beta   90.00
_cell.angle_gamma   90.00
#
_symmetry.space_group_name_H-M   'P 1'
#
loop_
_entity.id
_entity.type
_entity.pdbx_description
1 polymer ?
#
loop_
_entity_poly.entity_id
_entity_poly.type
_entity_poly.pdbx_seq_one_letter_code
_entity_poly.pdbx_strand_id
1 'polypeptide(L)'
;MSLKVDEMWSYVGKKKQPRWLWWVEDAVTGEIIAFVFGRRTHQTFRHLLNLLEEAKIEVIRWITDSWWAYFDCLDQRLRLVRKAALQGLERKHLTLRTRLKRLTRRTICFSKSVVVHDTAIGLFINQFFFADKRN
;
A
#
# COMPACT_ATOMS: atom_id res chain seq x y z
N MET A 1 -11.88 -7.68 11.29
CA MET A 1 -11.38 -8.18 9.98
C MET A 1 -9.92 -8.62 10.08
N SER A 2 -9.45 -9.49 9.17
CA SER A 2 -8.02 -9.87 9.09
C SER A 2 -7.38 -9.08 7.96
N LEU A 3 -6.39 -8.24 8.24
CA LEU A 3 -5.83 -7.31 7.27
C LEU A 3 -4.39 -7.66 6.90
N LYS A 4 -4.08 -7.63 5.61
CA LYS A 4 -2.72 -7.72 5.06
C LYS A 4 -2.17 -6.32 4.84
N VAL A 5 -0.92 -6.09 5.20
CA VAL A 5 -0.22 -4.84 4.93
C VAL A 5 1.08 -5.14 4.21
N ASP A 6 1.37 -4.34 3.20
CA ASP A 6 2.64 -4.35 2.48
C ASP A 6 2.90 -2.98 1.85
N GLU A 7 4.13 -2.76 1.43
CA GLU A 7 4.59 -1.52 0.85
C GLU A 7 5.23 -1.70 -0.53
N MET A 8 4.97 -0.75 -1.43
CA MET A 8 5.60 -0.71 -2.75
C MET A 8 6.44 0.56 -2.90
N TRP A 9 7.70 0.37 -3.29
CA TRP A 9 8.61 1.47 -3.60
C TRP A 9 8.48 1.99 -5.03
N SER A 10 8.53 3.32 -5.16
CA SER A 10 8.72 4.09 -6.39
C SER A 10 9.58 5.35 -6.09
N TYR A 11 9.72 6.25 -7.05
CA TYR A 11 10.42 7.52 -6.86
C TYR A 11 9.84 8.63 -7.74
N VAL A 12 10.10 9.88 -7.35
CA VAL A 12 9.70 11.08 -8.09
C VAL A 12 10.95 11.82 -8.55
N GLY A 13 11.08 12.04 -9.86
CA GLY A 13 12.22 12.73 -10.48
C GLY A 13 13.51 11.90 -10.46
N LYS A 14 14.06 11.66 -9.27
CA LYS A 14 15.30 10.95 -9.02
C LYS A 14 15.12 9.90 -7.92
N LYS A 15 15.88 8.79 -7.99
CA LYS A 15 15.84 7.71 -6.98
C LYS A 15 16.11 8.19 -5.54
N LYS A 16 16.82 9.32 -5.38
CA LYS A 16 17.05 9.98 -4.08
C LYS A 16 15.77 10.57 -3.44
N GLN A 17 14.67 10.64 -4.18
CA GLN A 17 13.35 11.02 -3.68
C GLN A 17 12.43 9.79 -3.75
N PRO A 18 12.62 8.82 -2.82
CA PRO A 18 11.77 7.64 -2.77
C PRO A 18 10.34 8.03 -2.38
N ARG A 19 9.38 7.36 -2.99
CA ARG A 19 7.97 7.46 -2.66
C ARG A 19 7.45 6.05 -2.42
N TRP A 20 6.83 5.82 -1.28
CA TRP A 20 6.30 4.52 -0.89
C TRP A 20 4.78 4.60 -0.89
N LEU A 21 4.16 3.62 -1.53
CA LEU A 21 2.75 3.32 -1.40
C LEU A 21 2.60 2.27 -0.30
N TRP A 22 1.87 2.62 0.75
CA TRP A 22 1.43 1.70 1.78
C TRP A 22 -0.03 1.39 1.53
N TRP A 23 -0.42 0.13 1.62
CA TRP A 23 -1.83 -0.21 1.50
C TRP A 23 -2.21 -1.41 2.34
N VAL A 24 -3.51 -1.51 2.57
CA VAL A 24 -4.11 -2.55 3.39
C VAL A 24 -5.15 -3.28 2.56
N GLU A 25 -5.06 -4.60 2.57
CA GLU A 25 -5.98 -5.51 1.91
C GLU A 25 -6.70 -6.36 2.95
N ASP A 26 -8.01 -6.55 2.81
CA ASP A 26 -8.71 -7.57 3.59
C ASP A 26 -8.30 -8.98 3.12
N ALA A 27 -7.85 -9.80 4.06
CA ALA A 27 -7.28 -11.10 3.76
C ALA A 27 -8.31 -12.10 3.19
N VAL A 28 -9.59 -11.90 3.50
CA VAL A 28 -10.70 -12.78 3.10
C VAL A 28 -11.20 -12.40 1.71
N THR A 29 -11.61 -11.14 1.53
CA THR A 29 -12.19 -10.66 0.26
C THR A 29 -11.12 -10.34 -0.79
N GLY A 30 -9.88 -10.09 -0.36
CA GLY A 30 -8.80 -9.62 -1.24
C GLY A 30 -8.97 -8.17 -1.67
N GLU A 31 -9.86 -7.41 -1.03
CA GLU A 31 -10.17 -6.04 -1.37
C GLU A 31 -9.20 -5.06 -0.73
N ILE A 32 -8.83 -4.00 -1.46
CA ILE A 32 -8.07 -2.89 -0.87
C ILE A 32 -9.00 -2.06 0.00
N ILE A 33 -8.60 -1.85 1.25
CA ILE A 33 -9.36 -1.13 2.28
C ILE A 33 -8.90 0.32 2.37
N ALA A 34 -7.58 0.52 2.47
CA ALA A 34 -6.98 1.84 2.61
C ALA A 34 -5.59 1.86 1.98
N PHE A 35 -5.14 3.06 1.60
CA PHE A 35 -3.76 3.26 1.15
C PHE A 35 -3.28 4.68 1.46
N VAL A 36 -1.98 4.83 1.67
CA VAL A 36 -1.31 6.14 1.86
C VAL A 36 -0.01 6.20 1.10
N PHE A 37 0.36 7.42 0.68
CA PHE A 37 1.67 7.68 0.07
C PHE A 37 2.58 8.43 1.04
N GLY A 38 3.84 8.03 1.12
CA GLY A 38 4.80 8.75 1.96
C GLY A 38 6.21 8.20 1.87
N ARG A 39 6.97 8.40 2.95
CA ARG A 39 8.28 7.75 3.14
C ARG A 39 8.08 6.40 3.84
N ARG A 40 9.08 5.52 3.77
CA ARG A 40 9.11 4.27 4.54
C ARG A 40 9.55 4.57 5.97
N THR A 41 8.62 5.09 6.75
CA THR A 41 8.81 5.53 8.13
C THR A 41 7.61 5.13 9.00
N HIS A 42 7.85 5.02 10.32
CA HIS A 42 6.80 4.80 11.31
C HIS A 42 5.66 5.81 11.22
N GLN A 43 5.97 7.07 10.93
CA GLN A 43 4.97 8.12 10.85
C GLN A 43 3.96 7.88 9.72
N THR A 44 4.44 7.49 8.53
CA THR A 44 3.54 7.15 7.41
C THR A 44 2.67 5.93 7.75
N PHE A 45 3.24 4.94 8.42
CA PHE A 45 2.50 3.76 8.82
C PHE A 45 1.44 4.07 9.90
N ARG A 46 1.77 4.89 10.90
CA ARG A 46 0.78 5.37 11.89
C ARG A 46 -0.35 6.17 11.24
N HIS A 47 -0.05 6.96 10.22
CA HIS A 47 -1.09 7.66 9.47
C HIS A 47 -2.06 6.67 8.80
N LEU A 48 -1.56 5.55 8.25
CA LEU A 48 -2.41 4.49 7.73
C LEU A 48 -3.28 3.84 8.82
N LEU A 49 -2.73 3.61 10.01
CA LEU A 49 -3.49 3.07 11.15
C LEU A 49 -4.60 4.03 11.59
N ASN A 50 -4.30 5.33 11.69
CA ASN A 50 -5.30 6.34 12.05
C ASN A 50 -6.45 6.38 11.03
N LEU A 51 -6.17 6.24 9.73
CA LEU A 51 -7.24 6.17 8.71
C LEU A 51 -8.16 4.96 8.91
N LEU A 52 -7.61 3.82 9.34
CA LEU A 52 -8.42 2.64 9.63
C LEU A 52 -9.26 2.82 10.90
N GLU A 53 -8.70 3.47 11.91
CA GLU A 53 -9.41 3.81 13.16
C GLU A 53 -10.53 4.83 12.90
N GLU A 54 -10.26 5.88 12.13
CA GLU A 54 -11.25 6.89 11.70
C GLU A 54 -12.39 6.24 10.89
N ALA A 55 -12.06 5.26 10.06
CA ALA A 55 -13.03 4.46 9.32
C ALA A 55 -13.76 3.41 10.19
N LYS A 56 -13.47 3.34 11.50
CA LYS A 56 -14.03 2.38 12.47
C LYS A 56 -13.83 0.91 12.07
N ILE A 57 -12.68 0.60 11.48
CA ILE A 57 -12.34 -0.74 11.03
C ILE A 57 -11.69 -1.51 12.17
N GLU A 58 -12.43 -2.48 12.72
CA GLU A 58 -11.88 -3.35 13.76
C GLU A 58 -10.94 -4.40 13.15
N VAL A 59 -9.67 -4.37 13.58
CA VAL A 59 -8.64 -5.30 13.12
C VAL A 59 -8.44 -6.40 14.15
N ILE A 60 -8.74 -7.64 13.74
CA ILE A 60 -8.64 -8.84 14.59
C ILE A 60 -7.28 -9.53 14.36
N ARG A 61 -6.69 -9.35 13.18
CA ARG A 61 -5.40 -9.95 12.83
C ARG A 61 -4.68 -9.13 11.78
N TRP A 62 -3.37 -8.98 11.96
CA TRP A 62 -2.46 -8.39 10.99
C TRP A 62 -1.64 -9.46 10.31
N ILE A 63 -1.58 -9.44 8.99
CA ILE A 63 -0.70 -10.29 8.19
C ILE A 63 0.33 -9.38 7.54
N THR A 64 1.58 -9.50 7.96
CA THR A 64 2.66 -8.61 7.51
C THR A 64 3.88 -9.40 7.10
N ASP A 65 4.84 -8.71 6.50
CA ASP A 65 6.20 -9.21 6.37
C ASP A 65 6.98 -9.00 7.68
N SER A 66 8.30 -9.19 7.61
CA SER A 66 9.21 -9.06 8.76
C SER A 66 9.76 -7.63 8.97
N TRP A 67 9.14 -6.59 8.40
CA TRP A 67 9.63 -5.22 8.55
C TRP A 67 9.42 -4.68 9.98
N TRP A 68 10.42 -3.95 10.48
CA TRP A 68 10.50 -3.50 11.88
C TRP A 68 9.36 -2.58 12.32
N ALA A 69 8.79 -1.76 11.44
CA ALA A 69 7.65 -0.92 11.83
C ALA A 69 6.40 -1.71 12.19
N TYR A 70 6.19 -2.86 11.55
CA TYR A 70 5.10 -3.75 11.91
C TYR A 70 5.33 -4.37 13.28
N PHE A 71 6.59 -4.50 13.70
CA PHE A 71 6.91 -4.91 15.05
C PHE A 71 6.60 -3.78 16.07
N ASP A 72 7.04 -2.56 15.77
CA ASP A 72 6.95 -1.44 16.72
C ASP A 72 5.53 -0.85 16.84
N CYS A 73 4.75 -0.86 15.75
CA CYS A 73 3.47 -0.14 15.69
C CYS A 73 2.23 -1.04 15.82
N LEU A 74 2.38 -2.36 15.76
CA LEU A 74 1.25 -3.31 15.85
C LEU A 74 1.35 -4.15 17.12
N ASP A 75 0.18 -4.54 17.66
CA ASP A 75 0.12 -5.54 18.72
C ASP A 75 0.64 -6.89 18.21
N GLN A 76 1.70 -7.38 18.86
CA GLN A 76 2.34 -8.65 18.51
C GLN A 76 1.42 -9.85 18.69
N ARG A 77 0.41 -9.77 19.57
CA ARG A 77 -0.57 -10.84 19.78
C ARG A 77 -1.49 -11.03 18.56
N LEU A 78 -1.72 -9.95 17.82
CA LEU A 78 -2.59 -9.93 16.65
C LEU A 78 -1.80 -10.14 15.35
N ARG A 79 -0.46 -10.17 15.41
CA ARG A 79 0.40 -10.20 14.22
C ARG A 79 0.79 -11.61 13.81
N LEU A 80 0.58 -11.91 12.53
CA LEU A 80 1.01 -13.14 11.87
C LEU A 80 1.99 -12.80 10.75
N VAL A 81 3.26 -13.17 10.92
CA VAL A 81 4.28 -13.01 9.87
C VAL A 81 4.19 -14.19 8.91
N ARG A 82 3.68 -13.97 7.70
CA ARG A 82 3.53 -15.05 6.71
C ARG A 82 3.64 -14.54 5.28
N LYS A 83 4.83 -14.68 4.68
CA LYS A 83 5.11 -14.24 3.31
C LYS A 83 4.19 -14.87 2.25
N ALA A 84 3.87 -16.16 2.40
CA ALA A 84 2.95 -16.85 1.49
C ALA A 84 1.53 -16.24 1.47
N ALA A 85 1.09 -15.63 2.57
CA ALA A 85 -0.23 -15.00 2.64
C ALA A 85 -0.29 -13.63 1.95
N LEU A 86 0.87 -13.01 1.68
CA LEU A 86 0.98 -11.72 0.99
C LEU A 86 1.01 -11.84 -0.55
N GLN A 87 1.07 -13.06 -1.09
CA GLN A 87 1.18 -13.30 -2.55
C GLN A 87 0.08 -12.60 -3.37
N GLY A 88 -1.15 -12.53 -2.83
CA GLY A 88 -2.24 -11.79 -3.47
C GLY A 88 -1.96 -10.28 -3.60
N LEU A 89 -1.34 -9.70 -2.57
CA LEU A 89 -0.98 -8.28 -2.52
C LEU A 89 0.23 -7.98 -3.42
N GLU A 90 1.23 -8.86 -3.41
CA GLU A 90 2.39 -8.81 -4.33
C GLU A 90 1.94 -8.85 -5.80
N ARG A 91 0.92 -9.68 -6.13
CA ARG A 91 0.34 -9.73 -7.49
C ARG A 91 -0.31 -8.41 -7.87
N LYS A 92 -0.96 -7.70 -6.94
CA LYS A 92 -1.54 -6.38 -7.23
C LYS A 92 -0.45 -5.30 -7.42
N HIS A 93 0.68 -5.37 -6.71
CA HIS A 93 1.85 -4.52 -7.01
C HIS A 93 2.36 -4.75 -8.44
N LEU A 94 2.39 -6.01 -8.88
CA LEU A 94 2.78 -6.35 -10.26
C LEU A 94 1.79 -5.75 -11.27
N THR A 95 0.49 -5.81 -11.02
CA THR A 95 -0.54 -5.16 -11.86
C THR A 95 -0.30 -3.65 -11.97
N LEU A 96 -0.02 -2.98 -10.83
CA LEU A 96 0.31 -1.55 -10.82
C LEU A 96 1.54 -1.26 -11.68
N ARG A 97 2.64 -1.98 -11.47
CA ARG A 97 3.89 -1.77 -12.24
C ARG A 97 3.72 -2.02 -13.73
N THR A 98 2.92 -3.03 -14.09
CA THR A 98 2.67 -3.39 -15.50
C THR A 98 1.82 -2.34 -16.20
N ARG A 99 0.78 -1.84 -15.54
CA ARG A 99 -0.18 -0.89 -16.17
C ARG A 99 0.26 0.56 -16.06
N LEU A 100 0.99 0.94 -15.00
CA LEU A 100 1.51 2.29 -14.81
C LEU A 100 2.99 2.35 -15.22
N LYS A 101 3.26 2.68 -16.49
CA LYS A 101 4.63 2.87 -17.02
C LYS A 101 5.50 3.81 -16.17
N ARG A 102 4.87 4.76 -15.45
CA ARG A 102 5.54 5.70 -14.53
C ARG A 102 6.26 5.04 -13.34
N LEU A 103 5.87 3.82 -12.98
CA LEU A 103 6.47 3.08 -11.87
C LEU A 103 7.73 2.29 -12.27
N THR A 104 7.99 2.10 -13.57
CA THR A 104 9.00 1.13 -14.04
C THR A 104 10.21 1.75 -14.75
N ARG A 105 10.05 2.77 -15.60
CA ARG A 105 11.15 3.24 -16.46
C ARG A 105 11.38 4.76 -16.42
N ARG A 106 12.54 5.16 -15.87
CA ARG A 106 13.00 6.56 -15.77
C ARG A 106 13.03 7.30 -17.11
N THR A 107 13.44 6.64 -18.17
CA THR A 107 13.79 7.28 -19.44
C THR A 107 12.59 7.52 -20.35
N ILE A 108 11.45 6.89 -20.08
CA ILE A 108 10.27 6.93 -20.96
C ILE A 108 9.15 7.73 -20.31
N CYS A 109 8.82 7.41 -19.07
CA CYS A 109 7.67 7.99 -18.39
C CYS A 109 7.94 7.97 -16.89
N PHE A 110 8.10 9.13 -16.27
CA PHE A 110 8.31 9.25 -14.83
C PHE A 110 7.65 10.53 -14.34
N SER A 111 7.25 10.55 -13.06
CA SER A 111 6.69 11.75 -12.45
C SER A 111 7.81 12.67 -11.98
N LYS A 112 7.71 13.96 -12.31
CA LYS A 112 8.60 15.02 -11.80
C LYS A 112 8.05 15.71 -10.54
N SER A 113 6.74 15.61 -10.33
CA SER A 113 6.02 16.18 -9.18
C SER A 113 5.41 15.05 -8.34
N VAL A 114 5.50 15.22 -7.02
CA VAL A 114 4.91 14.30 -6.03
C VAL A 114 3.40 14.27 -6.18
N VAL A 115 2.76 15.44 -6.30
CA VAL A 115 1.31 15.56 -6.45
C VAL A 115 0.83 14.76 -7.67
N VAL A 116 1.46 14.95 -8.83
CA VAL A 116 1.09 14.20 -10.04
C VAL A 116 1.34 12.70 -9.89
N HIS A 117 2.40 12.30 -9.18
CA HIS A 117 2.69 10.89 -8.94
C HIS A 117 1.63 10.22 -8.08
N ASP A 118 1.32 10.82 -6.94
CA ASP A 118 0.34 10.30 -6.00
C ASP A 118 -1.06 10.32 -6.59
N THR A 119 -1.46 11.41 -7.26
CA THR A 119 -2.76 11.51 -7.93
C THR A 119 -2.89 10.46 -9.03
N ALA A 120 -1.88 10.25 -9.88
CA ALA A 120 -1.97 9.25 -10.95
C ALA A 120 -2.12 7.83 -10.41
N ILE A 121 -1.37 7.47 -9.36
CA ILE A 121 -1.46 6.14 -8.76
C ILE A 121 -2.77 6.01 -7.96
N GLY A 122 -3.15 7.04 -7.20
CA GLY A 122 -4.38 7.07 -6.41
C GLY A 122 -5.63 6.95 -7.29
N LEU A 123 -5.70 7.69 -8.41
CA LEU A 123 -6.79 7.57 -9.38
C LEU A 123 -6.86 6.17 -9.98
N PHE A 124 -5.70 5.59 -10.32
CA PHE A 124 -5.65 4.22 -10.82
C PHE A 124 -6.18 3.22 -9.77
N ILE A 125 -5.72 3.34 -8.52
CA ILE A 125 -6.19 2.47 -7.44
C ILE A 125 -7.70 2.62 -7.24
N ASN A 126 -8.20 3.86 -7.21
CA ASN A 126 -9.62 4.16 -7.09
C ASN A 126 -10.44 3.55 -8.24
N GLN A 127 -9.95 3.63 -9.47
CA GLN A 127 -10.67 3.05 -10.61
C GLN A 127 -10.66 1.52 -10.61
N PHE A 128 -9.51 0.89 -10.34
CA PHE A 128 -9.35 -0.55 -10.55
C PHE A 128 -9.60 -1.42 -9.32
N PHE A 129 -9.52 -0.85 -8.11
CA PHE A 129 -9.70 -1.61 -6.87
C PHE A 129 -10.93 -1.15 -6.06
N PHE A 130 -11.43 0.07 -6.29
CA PHE A 130 -12.61 0.59 -5.59
C PHE A 130 -13.85 0.76 -6.50
N ALA A 131 -13.69 1.19 -7.77
CA ALA A 131 -14.83 1.54 -8.63
C ALA A 131 -15.56 0.34 -9.24
N ASP A 132 -14.92 -0.82 -9.41
CA ASP A 132 -15.55 -2.06 -9.90
C ASP A 132 -16.64 -2.62 -8.95
N LYS A 133 -16.88 -1.96 -7.82
CA LYS A 133 -17.89 -2.33 -6.82
C LYS A 133 -19.17 -1.48 -6.87
N ARG A 134 -19.26 -0.52 -7.80
CA ARG A 134 -20.41 0.40 -7.95
C ARG A 134 -21.41 -0.02 -9.03
N ASN A 135 -21.30 -1.24 -9.55
CA ASN A 135 -22.28 -1.84 -10.48
C ASN A 135 -22.89 -3.09 -9.86
#